data_AF-A0A2G4GWS8-F1
#
_entry.id   AF-A0A2G4GWS8-F1
#
_cell.length_a   1.000
_cell.length_b   1.000
_cell.length_c   1.000
_cell.angle_alpha   90.00
_cell.angle_beta   90.00
_cell.angle_gamma   90.00
#
_symmetry.space_group_name_H-M   'P 1'
#
loop_
_entity.id
_entity.type
_entity.pdbx_description
1 polymer ?
#
loop_
_entity_poly.entity_id
_entity_poly.type
_entity_poly.pdbx_seq_one_letter_code
_entity_poly.pdbx_strand_id
1 'polypeptide(L)'
;MFEINSIHARQVLDSRGNPTLECEVTLEGGSFGRALVPSGASTGEHEAVELRDGDKKQWMGKGVLKAVSNVNTRIAPLVLGMDARDQAAIDHSMIELDGTSTKSKLGAN
;
A
#
# COMPACT_ATOMS: atom_id res chain seq x y z
N MET A 1 8.54 -13.07 18.46
CA MET A 1 7.22 -12.43 18.38
C MET A 1 7.06 -11.97 16.94
N PHE A 2 6.06 -12.50 16.25
CA PHE A 2 5.83 -12.29 14.82
C PHE A 2 4.66 -11.33 14.55
N GLU A 3 4.07 -10.82 15.62
CA GLU A 3 2.99 -9.84 15.63
C GLU A 3 3.48 -8.52 15.03
N ILE A 4 2.66 -7.92 14.17
CA ILE A 4 2.94 -6.64 13.54
C ILE A 4 2.86 -5.53 14.60
N ASN A 5 3.97 -4.83 14.82
CA ASN A 5 4.07 -3.76 15.81
C ASN A 5 3.92 -2.37 15.20
N SER A 6 4.44 -2.16 13.99
CA SER A 6 4.30 -0.88 13.30
C SER A 6 4.27 -1.04 11.80
N ILE A 7 3.51 -0.16 11.14
CA ILE A 7 3.44 -0.02 9.70
C ILE A 7 3.59 1.46 9.37
N HIS A 8 4.40 1.76 8.36
CA HIS A 8 4.55 3.11 7.86
C HIS A 8 4.75 3.11 6.35
N ALA A 9 3.95 3.91 5.65
CA ALA A 9 4.11 4.16 4.23
C ALA A 9 4.56 5.58 3.93
N ARG A 10 5.28 5.72 2.81
CA ARG A 10 5.74 6.99 2.27
C ARG A 10 5.75 6.98 0.74
N GLN A 11 5.74 8.17 0.16
CA GLN A 11 5.94 8.35 -1.26
C GLN A 11 7.43 8.36 -1.59
N VAL A 12 7.84 7.57 -2.58
CA VAL A 12 9.19 7.51 -3.15
C VAL A 12 9.11 7.61 -4.68
N LEU A 13 10.23 7.51 -5.40
CA LEU A 13 10.26 7.57 -6.86
C LEU A 13 10.61 6.20 -7.48
N ASP A 14 9.89 5.85 -8.56
CA ASP A 14 10.20 4.69 -9.39
C ASP A 14 11.40 4.95 -10.33
N SER A 15 11.81 3.93 -11.08
CA SER A 15 12.93 4.02 -12.03
C SER A 15 12.73 5.01 -13.18
N ARG A 16 11.51 5.54 -13.38
CA ARG A 16 11.16 6.55 -14.38
C ARG A 16 10.95 7.93 -13.74
N GLY A 17 11.24 8.08 -12.45
CA GLY A 17 11.06 9.32 -11.70
C GLY A 17 9.60 9.68 -11.42
N ASN A 18 8.66 8.72 -11.52
CA ASN A 18 7.28 8.94 -11.10
C ASN A 18 7.09 8.52 -9.64
N PRO A 19 6.19 9.17 -8.89
CA PRO A 19 5.85 8.74 -7.55
C PRO A 19 5.39 7.28 -7.49
N THR A 20 5.80 6.57 -6.45
CA THR A 20 5.26 5.26 -6.05
C THR A 20 5.25 5.14 -4.52
N LEU A 21 4.62 4.09 -4.01
CA LEU A 21 4.46 3.82 -2.58
C LEU A 21 5.55 2.87 -2.09
N GLU A 22 6.15 3.19 -0.96
CA GLU A 22 6.98 2.31 -0.15
C GLU A 22 6.29 2.06 1.19
N CYS A 23 6.28 0.80 1.65
CA CYS A 23 5.74 0.42 2.95
C CYS A 23 6.82 -0.31 3.76
N GLU A 24 6.91 0.03 5.04
CA GLU A 24 7.74 -0.61 6.05
C GLU A 24 6.86 -1.27 7.11
N VAL A 25 7.28 -2.44 7.56
CA VAL A 25 6.63 -3.21 8.63
C VAL A 25 7.70 -3.62 9.64
N THR A 26 7.45 -3.38 10.93
CA THR A 26 8.28 -3.89 12.02
C THR A 26 7.45 -4.81 12.91
N LEU A 27 8.02 -5.96 13.28
CA LEU A 27 7.38 -6.91 14.18
C LEU A 27 7.81 -6.66 15.63
N GLU A 28 7.04 -7.15 16.60
CA GLU A 28 7.39 -7.05 18.03
C GLU A 28 8.73 -7.72 18.34
N GLY A 29 9.12 -8.75 17.59
CA GLY A 29 10.43 -9.39 17.68
C GLY A 29 11.59 -8.58 17.08
N GLY A 30 11.33 -7.38 16.54
CA GLY A 30 12.32 -6.49 15.94
C GLY A 30 12.67 -6.79 14.48
N SER A 31 12.11 -7.85 13.89
CA SER A 31 12.24 -8.09 12.45
C SER A 31 11.61 -6.97 11.63
N PHE A 32 12.21 -6.65 10.49
CA PHE A 32 11.85 -5.52 9.65
C PHE A 32 11.71 -5.95 8.20
N GLY A 33 10.66 -5.47 7.53
CA GLY A 33 10.42 -5.67 6.10
C GLY A 33 10.11 -4.34 5.42
N ARG A 34 10.61 -4.17 4.19
CA ARG A 34 10.34 -3.00 3.36
C ARG A 34 10.10 -3.41 1.92
N ALA A 35 9.06 -2.86 1.32
CA ALA A 35 8.71 -3.10 -0.08
C ALA A 35 8.33 -1.79 -0.78
N LEU A 36 8.72 -1.69 -2.05
CA LEU A 36 8.26 -0.65 -2.97
C LEU A 36 7.38 -1.30 -4.02
N VAL A 37 6.24 -0.68 -4.31
CA VAL A 37 5.35 -1.19 -5.35
C VAL A 37 5.79 -0.68 -6.73
N PRO A 38 5.99 -1.55 -7.74
CA PRO A 38 6.28 -1.12 -9.09
C PRO A 38 5.03 -0.53 -9.74
N SER A 39 5.20 0.40 -10.70
CA SER A 39 4.09 0.92 -11.50
C SER A 39 4.26 0.55 -12.98
N GLY A 40 3.25 -0.13 -13.53
CA GLY A 40 3.19 -0.47 -14.95
C GLY A 40 2.90 0.74 -15.84
N ALA A 41 3.44 0.75 -17.06
CA ALA A 41 3.03 1.74 -18.09
C ALA A 41 1.75 1.33 -18.83
N SER A 42 1.50 0.02 -18.92
CA SER A 42 0.37 -0.58 -19.62
C SER A 42 -0.51 -1.26 -18.57
N THR A 43 -1.63 -0.63 -18.22
CA THR A 43 -2.61 -1.20 -17.29
C THR A 43 -3.80 -1.70 -18.09
N GLY A 44 -4.05 -3.00 -18.07
CA GLY A 44 -5.26 -3.58 -18.65
C GLY A 44 -6.53 -3.07 -17.97
N GLU A 45 -7.63 -2.97 -18.70
CA GLU A 45 -8.93 -2.46 -18.21
C GLU A 45 -9.54 -3.32 -17.07
N HIS A 46 -9.02 -4.53 -16.87
CA HIS A 46 -9.46 -5.48 -15.84
C HIS A 46 -8.44 -5.67 -14.71
N GLU A 47 -7.35 -4.89 -14.68
CA GLU A 47 -6.36 -4.95 -13.61
C GLU A 47 -6.86 -4.27 -12.32
N ALA A 48 -6.22 -4.62 -11.21
CA ALA A 48 -6.42 -3.90 -9.95
C ALA A 48 -5.96 -2.44 -10.11
N VAL A 49 -6.66 -1.52 -9.44
CA VAL A 49 -6.50 -0.08 -9.67
C VAL A 49 -5.37 0.48 -8.81
N GLU A 50 -4.31 0.95 -9.45
CA GLU A 50 -3.31 1.81 -8.81
C GLU A 50 -3.93 3.18 -8.50
N LEU A 51 -3.94 3.58 -7.23
CA LEU A 51 -4.53 4.83 -6.78
C LEU A 51 -3.54 5.99 -6.93
N ARG A 52 -3.92 6.97 -7.75
CA ARG A 52 -3.19 8.21 -7.99
C ARG A 52 -3.94 9.43 -7.44
N ASP A 53 -3.18 10.47 -7.10
CA ASP A 53 -3.74 11.69 -6.50
C ASP A 53 -4.58 12.50 -7.48
N GLY A 54 -4.16 12.57 -8.75
CA GLY A 54 -4.84 13.33 -9.81
C GLY A 54 -4.59 14.84 -9.77
N ASP A 55 -3.81 15.36 -8.81
CA ASP A 55 -3.43 16.77 -8.76
C ASP A 55 -2.39 17.11 -9.84
N LYS A 56 -2.84 17.70 -10.96
CA LYS A 56 -1.96 18.06 -12.08
C LYS A 56 -0.83 19.02 -11.72
N LYS A 57 -0.93 19.76 -10.61
CA LYS A 57 0.14 20.66 -10.14
C LYS A 57 1.31 19.89 -9.51
N GLN A 58 1.07 18.68 -9.02
CA GLN A 58 2.06 17.84 -8.36
C GLN A 58 2.31 16.59 -9.20
N TRP A 59 3.54 16.42 -9.70
CA TRP A 59 3.90 15.23 -10.47
C TRP A 59 2.97 14.95 -11.67
N MET A 60 2.38 15.98 -12.27
CA MET A 60 1.38 15.87 -13.35
C MET A 60 0.18 14.96 -12.99
N GLY A 61 -0.20 14.90 -11.71
CA GLY A 61 -1.31 14.06 -11.22
C GLY A 61 -0.90 12.65 -10.78
N LYS A 62 0.39 12.29 -10.92
CA LYS A 62 0.90 10.95 -10.61
C LYS A 62 1.29 10.75 -9.13
N GLY A 63 1.06 11.71 -8.26
CA GLY A 63 1.26 11.54 -6.81
C GLY A 63 0.50 10.34 -6.26
N VAL A 64 0.96 9.80 -5.13
CA VAL A 64 0.35 8.63 -4.46
C VAL A 64 0.05 8.91 -2.98
N LEU A 65 -0.10 10.17 -2.59
CA LEU A 65 -0.32 10.55 -1.20
C LEU A 65 -1.64 10.01 -0.64
N LYS A 66 -2.67 9.82 -1.47
CA LYS A 66 -3.92 9.14 -1.08
C LYS A 66 -3.67 7.68 -0.71
N ALA A 67 -2.91 6.93 -1.51
CA ALA A 67 -2.56 5.54 -1.21
C ALA A 67 -1.71 5.45 0.07
N VAL A 68 -0.71 6.33 0.21
CA VAL A 68 0.11 6.44 1.42
C VAL A 68 -0.75 6.71 2.67
N SER A 69 -1.74 7.61 2.54
CA SER A 69 -2.68 7.90 3.62
C SER A 69 -3.55 6.69 3.96
N ASN A 70 -4.04 5.95 2.96
CA ASN A 70 -4.81 4.72 3.17
C ASN A 70 -4.00 3.68 3.96
N VAL A 71 -2.72 3.48 3.64
CA VAL A 71 -1.86 2.57 4.42
C VAL A 71 -1.75 3.05 5.88
N ASN A 72 -1.36 4.30 6.08
CA ASN A 72 -1.06 4.82 7.42
C ASN A 72 -2.31 4.96 8.32
N THR A 73 -3.48 5.21 7.76
CA THR A 73 -4.68 5.57 8.53
C THR A 73 -5.79 4.52 8.51
N ARG A 74 -5.78 3.60 7.54
CA ARG A 74 -6.82 2.57 7.39
C ARG A 74 -6.27 1.15 7.50
N ILE A 75 -5.19 0.84 6.78
CA ILE A 75 -4.61 -0.51 6.78
C ILE A 75 -3.82 -0.75 8.06
N ALA A 76 -2.98 0.19 8.50
CA ALA A 76 -2.16 0.02 9.68
C ALA A 76 -3.01 -0.33 10.93
N PRO A 77 -4.06 0.43 11.30
CA PRO A 77 -4.89 0.07 12.46
C PRO A 77 -5.60 -1.29 12.33
N LEU A 78 -5.87 -1.76 11.11
CA LEU A 78 -6.53 -3.04 10.86
C LEU A 78 -5.62 -4.23 11.16
N VAL A 79 -4.35 -4.14 10.78
CA VAL A 79 -3.45 -5.30 10.80
C VAL A 79 -2.41 -5.29 11.93
N LEU A 80 -2.34 -4.20 12.71
CA LEU A 80 -1.55 -4.17 13.93
C LEU A 80 -1.96 -5.30 14.88
N GLY A 81 -0.97 -6.00 15.42
CA GLY A 81 -1.16 -7.16 16.31
C GLY A 81 -1.46 -8.48 15.59
N MET A 82 -1.67 -8.49 14.27
CA MET A 82 -1.78 -9.75 13.50
C MET A 82 -0.42 -10.44 13.40
N ASP A 83 -0.38 -11.77 13.38
CA ASP A 83 0.85 -12.54 13.13
C ASP A 83 1.25 -12.40 11.66
N ALA A 84 2.42 -11.82 11.39
CA ALA A 84 2.94 -11.57 10.05
C ALA A 84 3.18 -12.83 9.21
N ARG A 85 3.16 -14.02 9.84
CA ARG A 85 3.27 -15.31 9.14
C ARG A 85 1.93 -15.76 8.54
N ASP A 86 0.81 -15.23 9.01
CA ASP A 86 -0.51 -15.51 8.45
C ASP A 86 -0.83 -14.55 7.29
N GLN A 87 -0.08 -14.72 6.20
CA GLN A 87 -0.20 -13.90 5.00
C GLN A 87 -1.62 -13.89 4.45
N ALA A 88 -2.30 -15.04 4.46
CA ALA A 88 -3.65 -15.16 3.93
C ALA A 88 -4.66 -14.34 4.75
N ALA A 89 -4.60 -14.39 6.09
CA ALA A 89 -5.48 -13.58 6.92
C ALA A 89 -5.25 -12.07 6.73
N ILE A 90 -3.98 -11.65 6.62
CA ILE A 90 -3.62 -10.24 6.38
C ILE A 90 -4.17 -9.77 5.02
N ASP A 91 -3.92 -10.54 3.96
CA ASP A 91 -4.38 -10.22 2.61
C ASP A 91 -5.91 -10.18 2.53
N HIS A 92 -6.60 -11.15 3.13
CA HIS A 92 -8.06 -11.16 3.19
C HIS A 92 -8.63 -9.97 3.94
N SER A 93 -8.04 -9.61 5.08
CA SER A 93 -8.48 -8.44 5.87
C SER A 93 -8.38 -7.15 5.05
N MET A 94 -7.30 -6.96 4.29
CA MET A 94 -7.13 -5.79 3.42
C MET A 94 -8.11 -5.79 2.23
N ILE A 95 -8.37 -6.95 1.62
CA ILE A 95 -9.36 -7.09 0.54
C ILE A 95 -10.77 -6.75 1.04
N GLU A 96 -11.15 -7.26 2.22
CA GLU A 96 -12.45 -6.96 2.83
C GLU A 96 -12.59 -5.49 3.21
N LEU A 97 -11.53 -4.87 3.75
CA LEU A 97 -11.52 -3.43 4.08
C LEU A 97 -11.72 -2.54 2.85
N ASP A 98 -11.14 -2.91 1.71
CA ASP A 98 -11.39 -2.20 0.45
C ASP A 98 -12.84 -2.42 -0.02
N GLY A 99 -13.28 -3.68 -0.04
CA GLY A 99 -14.64 -4.06 -0.40
C GLY A 99 -15.00 -3.76 -1.85
N THR A 100 -14.02 -3.69 -2.75
CA THR A 100 -14.23 -3.67 -4.21
C THR A 100 -13.47 -4.81 -4.88
N SER A 101 -13.95 -5.27 -6.04
CA SER A 101 -13.29 -6.34 -6.78
C SER A 101 -11.93 -5.92 -7.37
N THR A 102 -11.70 -4.62 -7.53
CA THR A 102 -10.51 -4.06 -8.20
C THR A 102 -9.55 -3.34 -7.25
N LYS A 103 -9.80 -3.36 -5.93
CA LYS A 103 -9.01 -2.63 -4.91
C LYS A 103 -9.03 -1.11 -5.07
N SER A 104 -10.08 -0.55 -5.67
CA SER A 104 -10.10 0.85 -6.10
C SER A 104 -10.34 1.86 -4.99
N LYS A 105 -10.74 1.45 -3.77
CA LYS A 105 -10.96 2.39 -2.65
C LYS A 105 -9.67 2.65 -1.87
N LEU A 106 -8.88 1.61 -1.61
CA LEU A 106 -7.59 1.72 -0.93
C LEU A 106 -6.45 2.00 -1.91
N GLY A 107 -6.57 1.49 -3.15
CA GLY A 107 -5.45 1.39 -4.09
C GLY A 107 -4.84 -0.01 -4.01
N ALA A 108 -4.54 -0.58 -5.18
CA ALA A 108 -3.82 -1.85 -5.28
C ALA A 108 -2.33 -1.71 -4.96
N ASN A 109 -1.81 -0.48 -4.95
CA ASN A 109 -0.45 -0.07 -4.61
C ASN A 109 -0.32 0.34 -3.15
#